data_AF-A0A2P4T0N2-F1
#
_entry.id   AF-A0A2P4T0N2-F1
#
_cell.length_a   1.000
_cell.length_b   1.000
_cell.length_c   1.000
_cell.angle_alpha   90.00
_cell.angle_beta   90.00
_cell.angle_gamma   90.00
#
_symmetry.space_group_name_H-M   'P 1'
#
loop_
_entity.id
_entity.type
_entity.pdbx_description
1 polymer ?
#
loop_
_entity_poly.entity_id
_entity_poly.type
_entity_poly.pdbx_seq_one_letter_code
_entity_poly.pdbx_strand_id
1 'polypeptide(L)'
;MAGGGVVRALCCCYGRFSSSFSSGGGERAGPRFRPPAGSRRDWIGPPDKRSNLRPVIFHVPPHESPLERRLRELREETQAWNQSFWARQNTAFQR
;
A
#
# COMPACT_ATOMS: atom_id res chain seq x y z
N MET A 1 14.87 38.39 -6.02
CA MET A 1 13.79 38.18 -5.03
C MET A 1 13.08 36.87 -5.37
N ALA A 2 13.02 35.97 -4.39
CA ALA A 2 12.27 34.69 -4.27
C ALA A 2 11.99 33.89 -5.56
N GLY A 3 12.49 32.67 -5.78
CA GLY A 3 12.87 31.61 -4.83
C GLY A 3 11.65 30.74 -4.49
N GLY A 4 11.28 29.82 -5.39
CA GLY A 4 10.21 28.84 -5.17
C GLY A 4 10.74 27.42 -5.36
N GLY A 5 11.39 26.88 -4.33
CA GLY A 5 11.92 25.53 -4.31
C GLY A 5 10.83 24.51 -4.03
N VAL A 6 10.61 23.59 -4.97
CA VAL A 6 9.80 22.39 -4.77
C VAL A 6 10.56 21.46 -3.83
N VAL A 7 10.10 21.32 -2.59
CA VAL A 7 10.63 20.30 -1.66
C VAL A 7 10.17 18.92 -2.12
N ARG A 8 10.99 18.29 -2.98
CA ARG A 8 10.92 16.85 -3.21
C ARG A 8 11.38 16.16 -1.93
N ALA A 9 10.47 15.49 -1.24
CA ALA A 9 10.80 14.57 -0.18
C ALA A 9 11.73 13.50 -0.76
N LEU A 10 12.99 13.55 -0.35
CA LEU A 10 14.01 12.58 -0.71
C LEU A 10 13.68 11.26 -0.02
N CYS A 11 13.23 10.32 -0.84
CA CYS A 11 13.17 8.90 -0.53
C CYS A 11 14.59 8.42 -0.23
N CYS A 12 14.89 8.11 1.03
CA CYS A 12 16.14 7.46 1.40
C CYS A 12 16.08 5.98 1.03
N CYS A 13 16.91 5.64 0.05
CA CYS A 13 17.15 4.35 -0.59
C CYS A 13 17.47 3.20 0.38
N TYR A 14 16.95 2.00 0.09
CA TYR A 14 17.74 0.77 -0.14
C TYR A 14 16.95 -0.17 -1.06
N GLY A 15 17.49 -0.50 -2.24
CA GLY A 15 16.95 -1.54 -3.11
C GLY A 15 16.16 -1.04 -4.31
N ARG A 16 16.85 -0.92 -5.45
CA ARG A 16 16.29 -0.61 -6.76
C ARG A 16 15.51 -1.82 -7.29
N PHE A 17 14.18 -1.80 -7.23
CA PHE A 17 13.35 -2.51 -8.20
C PHE A 17 12.38 -1.52 -8.82
N SER A 18 12.79 -0.97 -9.97
CA SER A 18 11.89 -0.22 -10.84
C SER A 18 10.93 -1.24 -11.45
N SER A 19 9.67 -1.24 -11.01
CA SER A 19 8.60 -1.83 -11.80
C SER A 19 7.59 -0.72 -12.07
N SER A 20 7.62 -0.21 -13.30
CA SER A 20 6.58 0.61 -13.86
C SER A 20 5.29 -0.21 -13.80
N PHE A 21 4.42 0.05 -12.82
CA PHE A 21 3.12 -0.58 -12.76
C PHE A 21 2.27 -0.02 -13.90
N SER A 22 2.31 -0.70 -15.04
CA SER A 22 1.39 -0.46 -16.15
C SER A 22 0.03 -0.97 -15.70
N SER A 23 -0.83 -0.05 -15.25
CA SER A 23 -2.25 -0.32 -15.01
C SER A 23 -2.95 -0.52 -16.36
N GLY A 24 -2.82 -1.71 -16.95
CA GLY A 24 -3.58 -2.14 -18.11
C GLY A 24 -4.52 -3.27 -17.73
N GLY A 25 -5.82 -3.08 -17.95
CA GLY A 25 -6.83 -4.15 -17.95
C GLY A 25 -7.98 -3.92 -16.98
N GLY A 26 -9.14 -3.54 -17.52
CA GLY A 26 -10.37 -3.38 -16.76
C GLY A 26 -10.92 -4.73 -16.26
N GLU A 27 -10.86 -4.94 -14.95
CA GLU A 27 -11.72 -5.91 -14.27
C GLU A 27 -12.91 -5.20 -13.64
N ARG A 28 -14.11 -5.75 -13.85
CA ARG A 28 -15.37 -5.30 -13.27
C ARG A 28 -15.20 -5.13 -11.75
N ALA A 29 -15.19 -3.90 -11.29
CA ALA A 29 -14.99 -3.57 -9.89
C ALA A 29 -16.16 -4.12 -9.06
N GLY A 30 -15.94 -5.23 -8.35
CA GLY A 30 -16.73 -5.56 -7.18
C GLY A 30 -16.74 -4.38 -6.19
N PRO A 31 -17.60 -4.42 -5.15
CA PRO A 31 -17.66 -3.34 -4.17
C PRO A 31 -16.25 -3.03 -3.68
N ARG A 32 -15.79 -1.80 -3.94
CA ARG A 32 -14.43 -1.37 -3.58
C ARG A 32 -14.32 -1.51 -2.06
N PHE A 33 -13.48 -2.41 -1.59
CA PHE A 33 -13.19 -2.55 -0.17
C PHE A 33 -12.65 -1.20 0.32
N ARG A 34 -13.49 -0.45 1.04
CA ARG A 34 -13.20 0.89 1.55
C ARG A 34 -13.88 1.08 2.90
N PRO A 35 -13.17 1.65 3.89
CA PRO A 35 -13.79 2.02 5.15
C PRO A 35 -14.84 3.13 4.93
N PRO A 36 -15.94 3.14 5.70
CA PRO A 36 -16.84 4.28 5.81
C PRO A 36 -16.10 5.54 6.26
N ALA A 37 -16.63 6.70 5.86
CA ALA A 37 -16.13 7.99 6.34
C ALA A 37 -16.18 8.05 7.87
N GLY A 38 -15.07 8.44 8.50
CA GLY A 38 -14.97 8.57 9.96
C GLY A 38 -14.61 7.29 10.72
N SER A 39 -14.27 6.18 10.03
CA SER A 39 -13.72 5.01 10.71
C SER A 39 -12.43 5.34 11.48
N ARG A 40 -12.33 4.85 12.71
CA ARG A 40 -11.20 5.04 13.64
C ARG A 40 -10.37 3.78 13.90
N ARG A 41 -10.55 2.74 13.08
CA ARG A 41 -9.89 1.43 13.25
C ARG A 41 -9.29 0.97 11.93
N ASP A 42 -8.34 0.05 11.99
CA ASP A 42 -7.79 -0.63 10.81
C ASP A 42 -8.85 -1.53 10.18
N TRP A 43 -8.89 -1.58 8.86
CA TRP A 43 -9.86 -2.37 8.08
C TRP A 43 -9.16 -3.52 7.39
N ILE A 44 -9.64 -4.75 7.63
CA ILE A 44 -9.09 -5.97 7.03
C ILE A 44 -10.07 -6.50 5.98
N GLY A 45 -9.62 -6.51 4.73
CA GLY A 45 -10.44 -6.83 3.57
C GLY A 45 -10.69 -8.31 3.36
N PRO A 46 -11.52 -8.66 2.36
CA PRO A 46 -11.61 -10.03 1.87
C PRO A 46 -10.25 -10.50 1.33
N PRO A 47 -9.96 -11.80 1.30
CA PRO A 47 -8.72 -12.33 0.74
C PRO A 47 -8.49 -11.86 -0.71
N ASP A 48 -7.27 -11.45 -1.04
CA ASP A 48 -6.87 -11.16 -2.40
C ASP A 48 -6.81 -12.45 -3.24
N LYS A 49 -7.28 -12.39 -4.49
CA LYS A 49 -7.39 -13.57 -5.35
C LYS A 49 -6.05 -14.14 -5.80
N ARG A 50 -4.98 -13.34 -5.80
CA ARG A 50 -3.66 -13.73 -6.30
C ARG A 50 -2.74 -14.14 -5.16
N SER A 51 -2.66 -13.34 -4.11
CA SER A 51 -1.78 -13.60 -2.96
C SER A 51 -2.43 -14.46 -1.88
N ASN A 52 -3.76 -14.60 -1.86
CA ASN A 52 -4.56 -15.16 -0.75
C ASN A 52 -4.46 -14.39 0.57
N LEU A 53 -3.73 -13.27 0.60
CA LEU A 53 -3.58 -12.44 1.80
C LEU A 53 -4.69 -11.39 1.89
N ARG A 54 -5.09 -11.06 3.11
CA ARG A 54 -6.10 -10.02 3.35
C ARG A 54 -5.44 -8.63 3.28
N PRO A 55 -5.92 -7.70 2.42
CA PRO A 55 -5.42 -6.34 2.40
C PRO A 55 -5.84 -5.60 3.67
N VAL A 56 -4.98 -4.72 4.16
CA VAL A 56 -5.25 -3.89 5.34
C VAL A 56 -5.24 -2.43 4.93
N ILE A 57 -6.28 -1.70 5.32
CA ILE A 57 -6.35 -0.24 5.22
C ILE A 57 -6.13 0.29 6.64
N PHE A 58 -4.96 0.89 6.87
CA PHE A 58 -4.62 1.45 8.18
C PHE A 58 -5.41 2.72 8.45
N HIS A 59 -5.87 2.87 9.69
CA HIS A 59 -6.44 4.13 10.14
C HIS A 59 -5.34 5.20 10.23
N VAL A 60 -5.65 6.40 9.74
CA VAL A 60 -4.79 7.59 9.90
C VAL A 60 -5.48 8.51 10.90
N PRO A 61 -4.94 8.65 12.13
CA PRO A 61 -5.46 9.59 13.12
C PRO A 61 -5.30 11.05 12.65
N PRO A 62 -6.22 11.97 13.03
CA PRO A 62 -6.11 13.40 12.68
C PRO A 62 -4.85 14.08 13.26
N HIS A 63 -4.33 13.60 14.39
CA HIS A 63 -3.17 14.15 15.09
C HIS A 63 -2.07 13.08 15.25
N GLU A 64 -1.76 12.37 14.17
CA GLU A 64 -0.69 11.37 14.15
C GLU A 64 0.68 12.02 14.43
N SER A 65 1.41 11.52 15.41
CA SER A 65 2.78 11.97 15.67
C SER A 65 3.73 11.52 14.55
N PRO A 66 4.89 12.18 14.36
CA PRO A 66 5.85 11.78 13.34
C PRO A 66 6.33 10.32 13.46
N LEU A 67 6.42 9.81 14.70
CA LEU A 67 6.82 8.44 14.97
C LEU A 67 5.71 7.44 14.60
N GLU A 68 4.47 7.72 14.98
CA GLU A 68 3.31 6.89 14.61
C GLU A 68 3.14 6.83 13.09
N ARG A 69 3.30 7.98 12.41
CA ARG A 69 3.29 8.05 10.96
C ARG A 69 4.34 7.16 10.33
N ARG A 70 5.59 7.25 10.80
CA ARG A 70 6.69 6.42 10.29
C ARG A 70 6.42 4.94 10.53
N LEU A 71 5.88 4.57 11.69
CA LEU A 71 5.48 3.20 11.98
C LEU A 71 4.39 2.71 11.01
N ARG A 72 3.37 3.53 10.75
CA ARG A 72 2.30 3.19 9.81
C ARG A 72 2.83 3.00 8.39
N GLU A 73 3.68 3.91 7.91
CA GLU A 73 4.31 3.82 6.58
C GLU A 73 5.16 2.54 6.44
N LEU A 74 5.95 2.18 7.47
CA LEU A 74 6.71 0.92 7.48
C LEU A 74 5.80 -0.32 7.45
N ARG A 75 4.65 -0.28 8.15
CA ARG A 75 3.65 -1.37 8.12
C ARG A 75 3.01 -1.48 6.73
N GLU A 76 2.69 -0.36 6.09
CA GLU A 76 2.14 -0.30 4.73
C GLU A 76 3.13 -0.88 3.71
N GLU A 77 4.40 -0.46 3.77
CA GLU A 77 5.45 -0.97 2.90
C GLU A 77 5.64 -2.49 3.06
N THR A 78 5.70 -2.95 4.31
CA THR A 78 5.83 -4.39 4.62
C THR A 78 4.64 -5.18 4.06
N GLN A 79 3.42 -4.67 4.22
CA GLN A 79 2.22 -5.33 3.66
C GLN A 79 2.24 -5.36 2.14
N ALA A 80 2.62 -4.26 1.48
CA ALA A 80 2.72 -4.22 0.02
C ALA A 80 3.77 -5.20 -0.52
N TRP A 81 4.91 -5.31 0.16
CA TRP A 81 5.94 -6.29 -0.17
C TRP A 81 5.43 -7.72 0.00
N ASN A 82 4.80 -8.03 1.13
CA ASN A 82 4.26 -9.36 1.43
C ASN A 82 3.20 -9.79 0.40
N GLN A 83 2.28 -8.88 0.07
CA GLN A 83 1.28 -9.05 -0.98
C GLN A 83 1.93 -9.39 -2.33
N SER A 84 2.92 -8.59 -2.73
CA SER A 84 3.62 -8.78 -4.01
C SER A 84 4.42 -10.07 -4.05
N PHE A 85 5.05 -10.45 -2.93
CA PHE A 85 5.79 -11.69 -2.80
C PHE A 85 4.86 -12.89 -3.01
N TRP A 86 3.78 -12.99 -2.25
CA TRP A 86 2.86 -14.12 -2.33
C TRP A 86 2.10 -14.17 -3.65
N ALA A 87 1.71 -13.03 -4.23
CA ALA A 87 1.11 -13.02 -5.57
C ALA A 87 2.05 -13.65 -6.61
N ARG A 88 3.37 -13.37 -6.56
CA ARG A 88 4.35 -13.99 -7.45
C ARG A 88 4.54 -15.47 -7.16
N GLN A 89 4.70 -15.84 -5.89
CA GLN A 89 4.90 -17.24 -5.49
C GLN A 89 3.71 -18.12 -5.87
N ASN A 90 2.48 -17.70 -5.54
CA ASN A 90 1.27 -18.46 -5.86
C ASN A 90 1.13 -18.67 -7.37
N THR A 91 1.44 -17.64 -8.16
CA THR A 91 1.42 -17.76 -9.63
C THR A 91 2.48 -18.74 -10.13
N ALA A 92 3.65 -18.79 -9.50
CA ALA A 92 4.73 -19.71 -9.88
C ALA A 92 4.41 -21.17 -9.52
N PHE A 93 3.76 -21.41 -8.38
CA PHE A 93 3.37 -22.76 -7.94
C PHE A 93 2.16 -23.34 -8.68
N GLN A 94 1.34 -22.49 -9.31
CA GLN A 94 0.19 -22.94 -10.13
C GLN A 94 0.57 -23.37 -11.55
N ARG A 95 1.86 -23.35 -11.91
CA ARG A 95 2.38 -23.83 -13.19
C ARG A 95 2.88 -25.26 -13.06
#